data_AF-A0A942I356-F1
#
_entry.id   AF-A0A942I356-F1
#
_cell.length_a   1.000
_cell.length_b   1.000
_cell.length_c   1.000
_cell.angle_alpha   90.00
_cell.angle_beta   90.00
_cell.angle_gamma   90.00
#
_symmetry.space_group_name_H-M   'P 1'
#
loop_
_entity.id
_entity.type
_entity.pdbx_description
1 polymer ?
#
loop_
_entity_poly.entity_id
_entity_poly.type
_entity_poly.pdbx_seq_one_letter_code
_entity_poly.pdbx_strand_id
1 'polypeptide(L)'
;MAYVTIKCGRAFIATKADSPSMYTLGHCLTDDIRSGSKRIAWILDDRYDITSSNRTFMEKFDGMVGVGDLFTEDPKEAALIVPIPAMIDLLEQWDEICKTNPEEVTIYYENEKFRIETKERDHGICNNKI
;
A
#
# COMPACT_ATOMS: atom_id res chain seq x y z
N MET A 1 1.06 1.36 -17.11
CA MET A 1 1.77 1.47 -15.83
C MET A 1 0.78 1.13 -14.73
N ALA A 2 1.09 0.11 -13.93
CA ALA A 2 0.24 -0.37 -12.84
C ALA A 2 0.08 0.74 -11.79
N TYR A 3 -1.14 0.98 -11.30
CA TYR A 3 -1.37 2.00 -10.28
C TYR A 3 -2.54 1.71 -9.34
N VAL A 4 -2.44 2.27 -8.14
CA VAL A 4 -3.56 2.42 -7.19
C VAL A 4 -3.56 3.82 -6.60
N THR A 5 -4.75 4.40 -6.46
CA THR A 5 -5.01 5.69 -5.82
C THR A 5 -5.73 5.44 -4.50
N ILE A 6 -5.22 6.05 -3.44
CA ILE A 6 -5.74 5.99 -2.08
C ILE A 6 -6.14 7.40 -1.66
N LYS A 7 -7.42 7.58 -1.31
CA LYS A 7 -7.91 8.81 -0.71
C LYS A 7 -7.62 8.78 0.79
N CYS A 8 -7.03 9.86 1.28
CA CYS A 8 -6.62 10.01 2.67
C CYS A 8 -7.58 10.97 3.39
N GLY A 9 -8.21 10.52 4.46
CA GLY A 9 -9.22 11.29 5.20
C GLY A 9 -9.39 10.79 6.62
N ARG A 10 -10.64 10.78 7.11
CA ARG A 10 -10.98 10.09 8.38
C ARG A 10 -10.64 8.60 8.35
N ALA A 11 -10.66 8.02 7.15
CA ALA A 11 -10.15 6.70 6.84
C ALA A 11 -9.31 6.80 5.56
N PHE A 12 -8.42 5.84 5.36
CA PHE A 12 -7.68 5.67 4.11
C PHE A 12 -8.44 4.64 3.28
N ILE A 13 -8.71 4.97 2.02
CA ILE A 13 -9.57 4.14 1.16
C ILE A 13 -8.91 4.04 -0.21
N ALA A 14 -8.63 2.82 -0.68
CA ALA A 14 -8.30 2.58 -2.08
C ALA A 14 -9.53 2.92 -2.95
N THR A 15 -9.41 3.91 -3.83
CA THR A 15 -10.56 4.45 -4.61
C THR A 15 -10.50 4.09 -6.07
N LYS A 16 -9.30 3.84 -6.62
CA LYS A 16 -9.10 3.52 -8.03
C LYS A 16 -7.84 2.68 -8.20
N ALA A 17 -7.89 1.67 -9.05
CA ALA A 17 -6.70 0.99 -9.53
C ALA A 17 -6.90 0.61 -11.00
N ASP A 18 -5.81 0.33 -11.71
CA ASP A 18 -5.87 -0.18 -13.09
C ASP A 18 -5.98 -1.70 -13.18
N SER A 19 -5.77 -2.40 -12.07
CA SER A 19 -5.80 -3.86 -12.00
C SER A 19 -6.27 -4.35 -10.63
N PRO A 20 -6.85 -5.56 -10.53
CA PRO A 20 -7.24 -6.16 -9.26
C PRO A 20 -6.06 -6.28 -8.28
N SER A 21 -4.87 -6.67 -8.75
CA SER A 21 -3.67 -6.80 -7.93
C SER A 21 -3.21 -5.47 -7.30
N MET A 22 -3.26 -4.37 -8.05
CA MET A 22 -2.99 -3.03 -7.48
C MET A 22 -4.08 -2.59 -6.50
N TYR A 23 -5.33 -2.99 -6.74
CA TYR A 23 -6.42 -2.76 -5.79
C TYR A 23 -6.18 -3.52 -4.46
N THR A 24 -5.71 -4.77 -4.53
CA THR A 24 -5.28 -5.57 -3.38
C THR A 24 -4.14 -4.92 -2.61
N LEU A 25 -3.14 -4.37 -3.31
CA LEU A 25 -2.08 -3.58 -2.66
C LEU A 25 -2.68 -2.39 -1.89
N GLY A 26 -3.61 -1.66 -2.52
CA GLY A 26 -4.33 -0.57 -1.88
C GLY A 26 -4.98 -1.02 -0.58
N HIS A 27 -5.76 -2.10 -0.61
CA HIS A 27 -6.36 -2.68 0.59
C HIS A 27 -5.33 -3.06 1.64
N CYS A 28 -4.26 -3.72 1.23
CA CYS A 28 -3.18 -4.11 2.12
C CYS A 28 -2.66 -2.90 2.89
N LEU A 29 -2.37 -1.79 2.22
CA LEU A 29 -1.87 -0.57 2.87
C LEU A 29 -2.90 0.15 3.76
N THR A 30 -4.20 0.00 3.46
CA THR A 30 -5.29 0.68 4.20
C THR A 30 -5.89 -0.14 5.35
N ASP A 31 -5.74 -1.47 5.33
CA ASP A 31 -6.29 -2.40 6.33
C ASP A 31 -5.67 -2.20 7.72
N ASP A 32 -4.38 -1.91 7.76
CA ASP A 32 -3.64 -1.60 8.99
C ASP A 32 -2.69 -0.42 8.69
N ILE A 33 -3.26 0.78 8.77
CA ILE A 33 -2.55 2.03 8.48
C ILE A 33 -1.42 2.19 9.50
N ARG A 34 -0.21 2.57 9.04
CA ARG A 34 1.01 2.71 9.88
C ARG A 34 1.56 1.40 10.43
N SER A 35 1.29 0.29 9.75
CA SER A 35 1.88 -1.01 10.06
C SER A 35 3.11 -1.34 9.21
N GLY A 36 3.65 -0.39 8.42
CA GLY A 36 4.77 -0.62 7.52
C GLY A 36 5.96 -1.25 8.24
N SER A 37 6.43 -0.62 9.30
CA SER A 37 7.49 -1.13 10.18
C SER A 37 7.23 -2.53 10.76
N LYS A 38 5.99 -2.85 11.16
CA LYS A 38 5.63 -4.20 11.65
C LYS A 38 5.69 -5.24 10.54
N ARG A 39 5.22 -4.88 9.34
CA ARG A 39 5.27 -5.76 8.16
C ARG A 39 6.69 -5.96 7.68
N ILE A 40 7.52 -4.92 7.68
CA ILE A 40 8.97 -5.04 7.40
C ILE A 40 9.62 -6.00 8.40
N ALA A 41 9.33 -5.86 9.70
CA ALA A 41 9.85 -6.77 10.70
C ALA A 41 9.45 -8.23 10.44
N TRP A 42 8.22 -8.49 9.99
CA TRP A 42 7.80 -9.83 9.55
C TRP A 42 8.48 -10.27 8.25
N ILE A 43 8.64 -9.37 7.27
CA ILE A 43 9.31 -9.68 6.00
C ILE A 43 10.72 -10.20 6.26
N LEU A 44 11.45 -9.53 7.16
CA LEU A 44 12.82 -9.85 7.55
C LEU A 44 12.93 -11.04 8.54
N ASP A 45 11.80 -11.59 9.01
CA ASP A 45 11.78 -12.69 9.97
C ASP A 45 11.56 -14.05 9.28
N ASP A 46 12.63 -14.84 9.15
CA ASP A 46 12.61 -16.14 8.46
C ASP A 46 11.84 -17.26 9.18
N ARG A 47 11.23 -16.98 10.35
CA ARG A 47 10.45 -17.99 11.10
C ARG A 47 9.06 -18.23 10.54
N TYR A 48 8.55 -17.30 9.74
CA TYR A 48 7.18 -17.33 9.23
C TYR A 48 7.13 -16.95 7.76
N ASP A 49 6.46 -17.76 6.95
CA ASP A 49 6.33 -17.50 5.51
C ASP A 49 5.06 -16.72 5.14
N ILE A 50 4.05 -16.74 6.02
CA ILE A 50 2.72 -16.16 5.76
C ILE A 50 2.28 -15.27 6.93
N THR A 51 1.60 -14.16 6.62
CA THR A 51 0.84 -13.34 7.57
C THR A 51 -0.46 -12.84 6.94
N SER A 52 -1.42 -12.37 7.75
CA SER A 52 -2.68 -11.83 7.26
C SER A 52 -3.20 -10.65 8.07
N SER A 53 -4.06 -9.86 7.42
CA SER A 53 -4.92 -8.84 8.00
C SER A 53 -6.39 -9.27 7.87
N ASN A 54 -7.31 -8.34 8.10
CA ASN A 54 -8.74 -8.60 7.95
C ASN A 54 -9.14 -8.95 6.52
N ARG A 55 -8.52 -8.33 5.51
CA ARG A 55 -8.87 -8.49 4.09
C ARG A 55 -7.74 -9.06 3.24
N THR A 56 -6.49 -8.87 3.62
CA THR A 56 -5.35 -9.26 2.79
C THR A 56 -4.45 -10.27 3.48
N PHE A 57 -3.66 -11.00 2.70
CA PHE A 57 -2.57 -11.82 3.20
C PHE A 57 -1.27 -11.47 2.48
N MET A 58 -0.15 -11.77 3.13
CA MET A 58 1.18 -11.66 2.54
C MET A 58 1.90 -13.01 2.68
N GLU A 59 2.61 -13.41 1.63
CA GLU A 59 3.38 -14.66 1.58
C GLU A 59 4.78 -14.39 1.00
N LYS A 60 5.82 -14.94 1.62
CA LYS A 60 7.21 -14.86 1.16
C LYS A 60 7.60 -16.13 0.42
N PHE A 61 8.26 -15.98 -0.72
CA PHE A 61 8.81 -17.10 -1.48
C PHE A 61 9.89 -16.59 -2.43
N ASP A 62 11.01 -17.30 -2.56
CA ASP A 62 12.04 -17.07 -3.57
C ASP A 62 12.51 -15.60 -3.71
N GLY A 63 12.68 -14.88 -2.60
CA GLY A 63 13.10 -13.47 -2.60
C GLY A 63 11.98 -12.47 -3.00
N MET A 64 10.77 -12.97 -3.17
CA MET A 64 9.56 -12.24 -3.52
C MET A 64 8.59 -12.21 -2.35
N VAL A 65 7.64 -11.28 -2.43
CA VAL A 65 6.47 -11.23 -1.57
C VAL A 65 5.21 -11.08 -2.42
N GLY A 66 4.26 -11.98 -2.18
CA GLY A 66 2.92 -11.92 -2.74
C GLY A 66 1.99 -11.21 -1.76
N VAL A 67 1.09 -10.37 -2.28
CA VAL A 67 -0.02 -9.77 -1.54
C VAL A 67 -1.32 -10.21 -2.21
N GLY A 68 -2.18 -10.91 -1.48
CA GLY A 68 -3.47 -11.39 -1.99
C GLY A 68 -4.66 -10.87 -1.18
N ASP A 69 -5.85 -10.93 -1.78
CA ASP A 69 -7.13 -10.64 -1.12
C ASP A 69 -7.74 -11.97 -0.62
N LEU A 70 -8.20 -12.01 0.63
CA LEU A 70 -8.77 -13.19 1.29
C LEU A 70 -10.20 -13.52 0.82
N PHE A 71 -10.89 -12.57 0.18
CA PHE A 71 -12.29 -12.69 -0.19
C PHE A 71 -12.54 -12.63 -1.71
N THR A 72 -11.48 -12.78 -2.51
CA THR A 72 -11.60 -12.81 -3.97
C THR A 72 -12.04 -14.19 -4.47
N GLU A 73 -12.92 -14.20 -5.47
CA GLU A 73 -13.30 -15.41 -6.21
C GLU A 73 -12.20 -15.84 -7.21
N ASP A 74 -11.31 -14.92 -7.59
CA ASP A 74 -10.12 -15.19 -8.42
C ASP A 74 -8.84 -14.73 -7.71
N PRO A 75 -8.19 -15.61 -6.94
CA PRO A 75 -6.99 -15.25 -6.16
C PRO A 75 -5.74 -15.04 -7.02
N LYS A 76 -5.70 -15.56 -8.26
CA LYS A 76 -4.53 -15.41 -9.13
C LYS A 76 -4.48 -14.02 -9.74
N GLU A 77 -5.61 -13.48 -10.19
CA GLU A 77 -5.67 -12.14 -10.77
C GLU A 77 -5.57 -11.03 -9.72
N ALA A 78 -6.01 -11.31 -8.49
CA ALA A 78 -5.98 -10.36 -7.38
C ALA A 78 -4.63 -10.30 -6.66
N ALA A 79 -3.70 -11.21 -6.93
CA ALA A 79 -2.41 -11.22 -6.26
C ALA A 79 -1.40 -10.25 -6.91
N LEU A 80 -0.76 -9.42 -6.10
CA LEU A 80 0.41 -8.63 -6.51
C LEU A 80 1.68 -9.34 -6.02
N ILE A 81 2.59 -9.67 -6.92
CA ILE A 81 3.87 -10.31 -6.58
C ILE A 81 5.01 -9.35 -6.94
N VAL A 82 5.83 -9.01 -5.96
CA VAL A 82 6.96 -8.07 -6.14
C VAL A 82 8.21 -8.54 -5.40
N PRO A 83 9.40 -8.05 -5.77
CA PRO A 83 10.61 -8.30 -5.00
C PRO A 83 10.50 -7.81 -3.56
N ILE A 84 11.04 -8.57 -2.60
CA ILE A 84 11.09 -8.18 -1.19
C ILE A 84 11.67 -6.77 -0.99
N PRO A 85 12.81 -6.39 -1.62
CA PRO A 85 13.34 -5.04 -1.48
C PRO A 85 12.36 -3.95 -1.92
N ALA A 86 11.63 -4.16 -3.02
CA ALA A 86 10.65 -3.20 -3.50
C ALA A 86 9.48 -3.02 -2.52
N MET A 87 9.01 -4.12 -1.90
CA MET A 87 7.96 -4.04 -0.89
C MET A 87 8.43 -3.33 0.38
N ILE A 88 9.66 -3.61 0.84
CA ILE A 88 10.23 -2.91 2.01
C ILE A 88 10.31 -1.40 1.73
N ASP A 89 10.88 -1.00 0.60
CA ASP A 89 10.98 0.41 0.20
C ASP A 89 9.62 1.11 0.16
N LEU A 90 8.57 0.41 -0.31
CA LEU A 90 7.20 0.93 -0.31
C LEU A 90 6.66 1.10 1.10
N LEU A 91 6.85 0.12 1.98
CA LEU A 91 6.32 0.14 3.35
C LEU A 91 7.00 1.23 4.20
N GLU A 92 8.30 1.45 4.02
CA GLU A 92 9.03 2.55 4.67
C GLU A 92 8.47 3.92 4.24
N GLN A 93 8.31 4.12 2.93
CA GLN A 93 7.73 5.36 2.40
C GLN A 93 6.29 5.55 2.85
N TRP A 94 5.50 4.48 2.91
CA TRP A 94 4.11 4.53 3.36
C TRP A 94 3.99 5.01 4.81
N ASP A 95 4.84 4.51 5.71
CA ASP A 95 4.85 4.96 7.11
C ASP A 95 5.17 6.46 7.22
N GLU A 96 6.07 6.99 6.39
CA GLU A 96 6.37 8.44 6.35
C GLU A 96 5.20 9.26 5.77
N ILE A 97 4.60 8.82 4.66
CA ILE A 97 3.44 9.47 4.04
C ILE A 97 2.25 9.52 5.00
N CYS A 98 2.05 8.46 5.80
CA CYS A 98 0.99 8.44 6.81
C CYS A 98 1.15 9.52 7.91
N LYS A 99 2.33 10.13 8.04
CA LYS A 99 2.60 11.24 8.98
C LYS A 99 2.33 12.61 8.35
N THR A 100 2.41 12.74 7.03
CA THR A 100 2.24 14.03 6.33
C THR A 100 0.77 14.39 6.05
N ASN A 101 -0.15 13.43 6.23
CA ASN A 101 -1.60 13.61 6.06
C ASN A 101 -2.01 14.21 4.69
N PRO A 102 -1.61 13.60 3.57
CA PRO A 102 -2.00 14.06 2.23
C PRO A 102 -3.52 13.98 2.04
N GLU A 103 -4.03 14.59 0.96
CA GLU A 103 -5.40 14.40 0.49
C GLU A 103 -5.53 13.07 -0.26
N GLU A 104 -4.54 12.77 -1.09
CA GLU A 104 -4.53 11.60 -1.97
C GLU A 104 -3.10 11.10 -2.17
N VAL A 105 -2.96 9.79 -2.31
CA VAL A 105 -1.69 9.13 -2.65
C VAL A 105 -1.93 8.24 -3.87
N THR A 106 -1.13 8.38 -4.90
CA THR A 106 -1.12 7.44 -6.04
C THR A 106 0.20 6.70 -6.06
N ILE A 107 0.12 5.37 -6.02
CA ILE A 107 1.26 4.46 -6.03
C ILE A 107 1.29 3.80 -7.41
N TYR A 108 2.42 3.94 -8.09
CA TYR A 108 2.70 3.33 -9.38
C TYR A 108 3.69 2.20 -9.21
N TYR A 109 3.55 1.14 -10.01
CA TYR A 109 4.51 0.05 -10.09
C TYR A 109 4.96 -0.17 -11.54
N GLU A 110 6.26 -0.02 -11.77
CA GLU A 110 6.88 -0.19 -13.09
C GLU A 110 8.37 -0.54 -12.91
N ASN A 111 8.91 -1.42 -13.76
CA ASN A 111 10.32 -1.83 -13.73
C ASN A 111 10.78 -2.28 -12.33
N GLU A 112 9.95 -3.09 -11.67
CA GLU A 112 10.21 -3.64 -10.32
C GLU A 112 10.39 -2.60 -9.21
N LYS A 113 9.90 -1.37 -9.43
CA LYS A 113 10.01 -0.28 -8.46
C LYS A 113 8.67 0.38 -8.24
N PHE A 114 8.44 0.80 -7.00
CA PHE A 114 7.32 1.65 -6.66
C PHE A 114 7.71 3.12 -6.79
N ARG A 115 6.79 3.91 -7.31
CA ARG A 115 6.87 5.37 -7.35
C ARG A 115 5.61 5.94 -6.74
N ILE A 116 5.75 6.91 -5.85
CA ILE A 116 4.62 7.46 -5.11
C ILE A 116 4.47 8.94 -5.43
N GLU A 117 3.23 9.35 -5.72
CA GLU A 117 2.82 10.73 -5.86
C GLU A 117 1.81 11.07 -4.77
N THR A 118 1.92 12.25 -4.17
CA THR A 118 0.99 12.74 -3.15
C THR A 118 0.35 14.03 -3.61
N LYS A 119 -0.96 14.16 -3.39
CA LYS A 119 -1.68 15.43 -3.49
C LYS A 119 -1.87 15.99 -2.08
N GLU A 120 -1.38 17.20 -1.84
CA GLU A 120 -1.57 17.87 -0.55
C GLU A 120 -3.03 18.32 -0.37
N ARG A 121 -3.49 18.39 0.88
CA ARG A 121 -4.76 19.05 1.18
C ARG A 121 -4.59 20.56 0.98
N ASP A 122 -5.47 21.17 0.22
CA ASP A 122 -5.61 22.62 0.20
C ASP A 122 -6.03 23.08 1.61
N HIS A 123 -5.06 23.56 2.38
CA HIS A 123 -5.33 24.31 3.59
C HIS A 123 -5.72 25.69 3.12
N GLY A 124 -7.01 25.88 2.83
CA GLY A 124 -7.56 27.17 2.42
C GLY A 124 -6.98 28.27 3.31
N ILE A 125 -6.19 29.17 2.71
CA ILE A 125 -5.72 30.36 3.40
C ILE A 125 -6.97 31.17 3.70
N CYS A 126 -7.46 31.07 4.94
CA CYS A 126 -8.41 32.02 5.48
C CYS A 126 -7.70 33.38 5.55
N ASN A 127 -7.75 34.15 4.46
CA ASN A 127 -7.46 35.56 4.47
C ASN A 127 -8.54 36.29 5.28
N ASN A 128 -8.55 36.11 6.59
CA ASN A 128 -9.19 37.07 7.48
C ASN A 128 -8.25 38.27 7.61
N LYS A 129 -8.36 39.20 6.66
CA LYS A 129 -8.03 40.59 6.93
C LYS A 129 -9.35 41.32 7.20
N ILE A 130 -9.55 41.61 8.49
CA ILE A 130 -10.49 42.59 9.02
C ILE A 130 -10.09 43.97 8.48
#